data_AF-A0A0S2IUK2-F1
#
_entry.id   AF-A0A0S2IUK2-F1
#
_cell.length_a   1.000
_cell.length_b   1.000
_cell.length_c   1.000
_cell.angle_alpha   90.00
_cell.angle_beta   90.00
_cell.angle_gamma   90.00
#
_symmetry.space_group_name_H-M   'P 1'
#
loop_
_entity.id
_entity.type
_entity.pdbx_description
1 polymer ?
#
loop_
_entity_poly.entity_id
_entity_poly.type
_entity_poly.pdbx_seq_one_letter_code
_entity_poly.pdbx_strand_id
1 'polypeptide(L)'
;MIGFFTSSNIVWKIVSNSSFFLKTMSLRAIFGTVSVMDILLLSSDKKIQSALNEGVVGSDSLLVPMSYWDQLDKFQRKALSRKLPFLLRRYTKYVVSLDRLHWRGGKIKYNWGVGELKKMTIHVNSGVWTVLGALAAAHGVSRCYLFNYLLWLEEMGIGDSIENTMNRGVPQFYDIYKMIWTLDLRKNLVSRELYFEPNPLKNKHTNTFPKPDL
;
A
#
# COMPACT_ATOMS: atom_id res chain seq x y z
N MET A 1 -52.79 28.59 -16.34
CA MET A 1 -52.74 27.11 -16.32
C MET A 1 -51.30 26.73 -15.98
N ILE A 2 -51.08 26.22 -14.76
CA ILE A 2 -50.10 25.19 -14.34
C ILE A 2 -48.65 25.37 -14.86
N GLY A 3 -47.58 25.54 -14.10
CA GLY A 3 -47.29 25.11 -12.73
C GLY A 3 -45.98 24.26 -12.70
N PHE A 4 -44.96 24.78 -12.02
CA PHE A 4 -43.85 24.13 -11.27
C PHE A 4 -42.79 23.22 -11.93
N PHE A 5 -41.50 23.58 -11.74
CA PHE A 5 -40.45 22.95 -10.87
C PHE A 5 -39.06 23.52 -11.32
N THR A 6 -38.43 24.49 -10.61
CA THR A 6 -37.38 24.38 -9.56
C THR A 6 -36.21 23.42 -9.90
N SER A 7 -34.93 23.62 -9.58
CA SER A 7 -34.08 24.67 -9.00
C SER A 7 -32.61 24.20 -9.18
N SER A 8 -31.68 25.15 -9.10
CA SER A 8 -30.27 25.01 -8.69
C SER A 8 -29.26 24.33 -9.63
N ASN A 9 -28.56 25.19 -10.37
CA ASN A 9 -27.18 25.02 -10.81
C ASN A 9 -26.26 24.65 -9.62
N ILE A 10 -25.63 23.48 -9.68
CA ILE A 10 -24.55 23.12 -8.75
C ILE A 10 -23.22 23.52 -9.38
N VAL A 11 -22.72 24.65 -8.90
CA VAL A 11 -21.33 25.08 -9.06
C VAL A 11 -20.45 24.12 -8.25
N TRP A 12 -19.47 23.49 -8.90
CA TRP A 12 -18.41 22.76 -8.20
C TRP A 12 -17.58 23.75 -7.40
N LYS A 13 -17.90 23.90 -6.12
CA LYS A 13 -17.10 24.64 -5.16
C LYS A 13 -15.90 23.77 -4.80
N ILE A 14 -14.78 24.00 -5.47
CA ILE A 14 -13.47 23.53 -5.01
C ILE A 14 -13.23 24.21 -3.66
N VAL A 15 -13.46 23.48 -2.57
CA VAL A 15 -12.94 23.88 -1.25
C VAL A 15 -11.44 23.61 -1.31
N SER A 16 -10.72 24.59 -1.85
CA SER A 16 -9.30 24.78 -1.57
C SER A 16 -9.18 24.95 -0.06
N ASN A 17 -8.78 23.90 0.63
CA ASN A 17 -8.38 24.00 2.03
C ASN A 17 -6.98 24.64 2.06
N SER A 18 -6.94 25.94 1.82
CA SER A 18 -5.74 26.78 1.85
C SER A 18 -5.32 27.08 3.29
N SER A 19 -5.04 26.04 4.08
CA SER A 19 -4.40 26.15 5.40
C SER A 19 -3.07 25.41 5.48
N PHE A 20 -2.60 24.82 4.36
CA PHE A 20 -1.32 24.09 4.31
C PHE A 20 -0.09 24.98 4.12
N PHE A 21 -0.27 26.28 3.87
CA PHE A 21 0.81 27.26 3.80
C PHE A 21 0.46 28.49 4.64
N LEU A 22 1.41 28.92 5.47
CA LEU A 22 1.46 30.13 6.29
C LEU A 22 0.63 30.14 7.59
N LYS A 23 1.22 29.57 8.65
CA LYS A 23 1.07 30.15 9.99
C LYS A 23 2.29 31.03 10.25
N THR A 24 2.22 32.30 9.83
CA THR A 24 3.20 33.30 10.28
C THR A 24 2.99 33.53 11.76
N MET A 25 3.95 33.09 12.59
CA MET A 25 4.00 33.49 14.00
C MET A 25 4.26 35.01 14.05
N SER A 26 3.40 35.73 14.77
CA SER A 26 3.54 37.17 15.01
C SER A 26 4.82 37.44 15.81
N LEU A 27 5.81 38.08 15.19
CA LEU A 27 7.00 38.66 15.83
C LEU A 27 6.63 39.98 16.52
N ARG A 28 5.87 39.88 17.61
CA ARG A 28 5.72 40.99 18.56
C ARG A 28 5.84 40.47 19.99
N ALA A 29 7.06 40.17 20.40
CA ALA A 29 7.51 40.40 21.75
C ALA A 29 9.04 40.31 21.81
N ILE A 30 9.63 41.19 22.62
CA ILE A 30 10.98 41.13 23.20
C ILE A 30 12.10 41.77 22.35
N PHE A 31 12.13 43.11 22.37
CA PHE A 31 13.39 43.81 22.53
C PHE A 31 13.84 43.62 23.99
N GLY A 32 14.96 42.93 24.19
CA GLY A 32 15.57 42.72 25.51
C GLY A 32 16.73 41.73 25.41
N THR A 33 17.96 42.26 25.47
CA THR A 33 19.21 41.50 25.41
C THR A 33 19.46 40.69 26.69
N VAL A 34 19.46 39.35 26.63
CA VAL A 34 20.29 38.46 27.45
C VAL A 34 20.54 37.15 26.69
N SER A 35 21.80 36.72 26.64
CA SER A 35 22.28 35.43 26.15
C SER A 35 21.60 34.25 26.86
N VAL A 36 20.65 33.61 26.20
CA VAL A 36 20.19 32.26 26.56
C VAL A 36 20.25 31.45 25.28
N MET A 37 21.08 30.40 25.29
CA MET A 37 21.09 29.43 24.21
C MET A 37 19.71 28.78 24.20
N ASP A 38 18.86 29.23 23.27
CA ASP A 38 17.54 28.64 23.03
C ASP A 38 17.75 27.16 22.72
N ILE A 39 17.58 26.31 23.73
CA ILE A 39 17.58 24.86 23.54
C ILE A 39 16.33 24.56 22.73
N LEU A 40 16.52 24.41 21.41
CA LEU A 40 15.48 23.96 20.51
C LEU A 40 15.09 22.54 20.96
N LEU A 41 14.02 22.44 21.76
CA LEU A 41 13.51 21.16 22.26
C LEU A 41 12.84 20.42 21.11
N LEU A 42 13.65 19.73 20.31
CA LEU A 42 13.21 18.90 19.20
C LEU A 42 12.74 17.56 19.74
N SER A 43 11.49 17.18 19.43
CA SER A 43 11.03 15.82 19.72
C SER A 43 11.89 14.80 18.97
N SER A 44 12.55 13.92 19.73
CA SER A 44 13.32 12.80 19.17
C SER A 44 12.43 11.66 18.68
N ASP A 45 11.26 11.52 19.31
CA ASP A 45 10.35 10.39 19.08
C ASP A 45 9.36 10.70 17.96
N LYS A 46 9.74 10.35 16.74
CA LYS A 46 8.91 10.52 15.53
C LYS A 46 8.07 9.28 15.21
N LYS A 47 7.61 8.54 16.24
CA LYS A 47 6.86 7.30 16.05
C LYS A 47 5.35 7.57 16.06
N ILE A 48 4.67 7.17 14.99
CA ILE A 48 3.20 7.09 14.93
C ILE A 48 2.81 5.64 15.17
N GLN A 49 1.84 5.40 16.05
CA GLN A 49 1.36 4.07 16.39
C GLN A 49 -0.16 4.05 16.43
N SER A 50 -0.76 3.05 15.78
CA SER A 50 -2.19 2.77 15.81
C SER A 50 -2.41 1.27 15.98
N ALA A 51 -3.66 0.88 16.26
CA ALA A 51 -4.03 -0.54 16.23
C ALA A 51 -3.92 -1.05 14.79
N LEU A 52 -3.28 -2.22 14.60
CA LEU A 52 -3.18 -2.83 13.27
C LEU A 52 -4.56 -3.09 12.66
N ASN A 53 -5.55 -3.47 13.48
CA ASN A 53 -6.95 -3.56 13.10
C ASN A 53 -7.75 -2.61 13.99
N GLU A 54 -8.33 -1.57 13.40
CA GLU A 54 -9.10 -0.54 14.11
C GLU A 54 -10.56 -0.97 14.37
N GLY A 55 -10.93 -2.22 14.03
CA GLY A 55 -12.28 -2.76 14.24
C GLY A 55 -13.32 -2.28 13.21
N VAL A 56 -12.98 -1.29 12.38
CA VAL A 56 -13.83 -0.77 11.31
C VAL A 56 -13.29 -1.21 9.95
N VAL A 57 -14.18 -1.63 9.06
CA VAL A 57 -13.84 -1.88 7.65
C VAL A 57 -13.82 -0.55 6.92
N GLY A 58 -12.64 -0.15 6.46
CA GLY A 58 -12.44 1.06 5.67
C GLY A 58 -12.78 0.87 4.19
N SER A 59 -12.84 1.99 3.47
CA SER A 59 -12.95 2.00 2.01
C SER A 59 -11.70 2.63 1.41
N ASP A 60 -11.02 1.87 0.57
CA ASP A 60 -9.84 2.32 -0.16
C ASP A 60 -10.03 2.13 -1.67
N SER A 61 -9.06 2.55 -2.47
CA SER A 61 -9.13 2.40 -3.94
C SER A 61 -7.93 1.64 -4.49
N LEU A 62 -8.21 0.73 -5.43
CA LEU A 62 -7.21 0.05 -6.24
C LEU A 62 -7.52 0.23 -7.72
N LEU A 63 -6.48 0.12 -8.54
CA LEU A 63 -6.55 0.21 -9.99
C LEU A 63 -6.30 -1.16 -10.60
N VAL A 64 -7.22 -1.61 -11.45
CA VAL A 64 -7.11 -2.85 -12.24
C VAL A 64 -7.14 -2.52 -13.73
N PRO A 65 -6.47 -3.29 -14.61
CA PRO A 65 -6.57 -3.11 -16.05
C PRO A 65 -8.02 -3.23 -16.54
N MET A 66 -8.44 -2.37 -17.47
CA MET A 66 -9.76 -2.46 -18.11
C MET A 66 -9.95 -3.80 -18.81
N SER A 67 -8.89 -4.34 -19.42
CA SER A 67 -8.90 -5.67 -20.05
C SER A 67 -9.32 -6.79 -19.11
N TYR A 68 -8.89 -6.74 -17.85
CA TYR A 68 -9.33 -7.67 -16.81
C TYR A 68 -10.74 -7.33 -16.32
N TRP A 69 -11.05 -6.05 -16.09
CA TRP A 69 -12.35 -5.61 -15.59
C TRP A 69 -13.52 -5.97 -16.50
N ASP A 70 -13.33 -5.87 -17.81
CA ASP A 70 -14.36 -6.09 -18.82
C ASP A 70 -14.73 -7.57 -18.98
N GLN A 71 -13.83 -8.47 -18.59
CA GLN A 71 -14.10 -9.91 -18.57
C GLN A 71 -14.99 -10.32 -17.38
N LEU A 72 -15.08 -9.48 -16.34
CA LEU A 72 -15.83 -9.80 -15.13
C LEU A 72 -17.31 -9.46 -15.25
N ASP A 73 -18.16 -10.39 -14.82
CA ASP A 73 -19.58 -10.12 -14.64
C ASP A 73 -19.87 -9.26 -13.39
N LYS A 74 -21.12 -8.86 -13.20
CA LYS A 74 -21.54 -8.00 -12.07
C LYS A 74 -21.28 -8.65 -10.70
N PHE A 75 -21.44 -9.96 -10.56
CA PHE A 75 -21.19 -10.70 -9.33
C PHE A 75 -19.70 -10.81 -9.05
N GLN A 76 -18.90 -11.12 -10.07
CA GLN A 76 -17.44 -11.19 -9.98
C GLN A 76 -16.82 -9.84 -9.63
N ARG A 77 -17.30 -8.73 -10.23
CA ARG A 77 -16.87 -7.36 -9.87
C ARG A 77 -17.15 -7.04 -8.41
N LYS A 78 -18.32 -7.45 -7.90
CA LYS A 78 -18.67 -7.29 -6.48
C LYS A 78 -17.77 -8.13 -5.58
N ALA A 79 -17.50 -9.38 -5.96
CA ALA A 79 -16.61 -10.27 -5.23
C ALA A 79 -15.16 -9.76 -5.20
N LEU A 80 -14.69 -9.17 -6.30
CA LEU A 80 -13.35 -8.59 -6.43
C LEU A 80 -13.07 -7.54 -5.35
N SER A 81 -14.06 -6.70 -5.02
CA SER A 81 -13.97 -5.67 -3.96
C SER A 81 -13.72 -6.22 -2.55
N ARG A 82 -13.83 -7.54 -2.37
CA ARG A 82 -13.61 -8.26 -1.12
C ARG A 82 -12.53 -9.34 -1.24
N LYS A 83 -11.84 -9.43 -2.39
CA LYS A 83 -10.91 -10.53 -2.70
C LYS A 83 -9.53 -10.37 -2.05
N LEU A 84 -9.11 -9.14 -1.71
CA LEU A 84 -7.77 -8.87 -1.17
C LEU A 84 -7.40 -9.69 0.08
N PRO A 85 -8.26 -9.82 1.12
CA PRO A 85 -7.93 -10.65 2.28
C PRO A 85 -7.63 -12.11 1.91
N PHE A 86 -8.40 -12.67 0.97
CA PHE A 86 -8.19 -14.03 0.47
C PHE A 86 -6.85 -14.15 -0.27
N LEU A 87 -6.56 -13.24 -1.20
CA LEU A 87 -5.30 -13.24 -1.94
C LEU A 87 -4.09 -13.13 -1.00
N LEU A 88 -4.16 -12.24 0.00
CA LEU A 88 -3.06 -12.09 0.95
C LEU A 88 -2.89 -13.33 1.83
N ARG A 89 -3.96 -13.95 2.33
CA ARG A 89 -3.86 -15.21 3.08
C ARG A 89 -3.19 -16.30 2.27
N ARG A 90 -3.47 -16.35 0.97
CA ARG A 90 -2.96 -17.38 0.08
C ARG A 90 -1.50 -17.15 -0.30
N TYR A 91 -1.15 -15.92 -0.67
CA TYR A 91 0.11 -15.63 -1.37
C TYR A 91 1.15 -14.88 -0.55
N THR A 92 0.86 -14.42 0.68
CA THR A 92 1.82 -13.57 1.44
C THR A 92 3.18 -14.24 1.62
N LYS A 93 3.23 -15.50 2.07
CA LYS A 93 4.51 -16.20 2.25
C LYS A 93 5.29 -16.37 0.97
N TYR A 94 4.58 -16.62 -0.12
CA TYR A 94 5.18 -16.69 -1.45
C TYR A 94 5.78 -15.34 -1.83
N VAL A 95 5.01 -14.25 -1.74
CA VAL A 95 5.47 -12.90 -2.03
C VAL A 95 6.71 -12.54 -1.21
N VAL A 96 6.68 -12.78 0.10
CA VAL A 96 7.80 -12.55 1.02
C VAL A 96 9.07 -13.32 0.60
N SER A 97 8.92 -14.52 0.01
CA SER A 97 10.05 -15.35 -0.44
C SER A 97 10.63 -14.92 -1.80
N LEU A 98 9.95 -14.05 -2.55
CA LEU A 98 10.41 -13.61 -3.86
C LEU A 98 11.56 -12.62 -3.76
N ASP A 99 12.42 -12.64 -4.77
CA ASP A 99 13.20 -11.46 -5.12
C ASP A 99 12.28 -10.26 -5.36
N ARG A 100 12.81 -9.05 -5.18
CA ARG A 100 12.01 -7.82 -5.33
C ARG A 100 11.37 -7.75 -6.73
N LEU A 101 10.06 -7.49 -6.77
CA LEU A 101 9.32 -7.34 -8.03
C LEU A 101 9.86 -6.16 -8.86
N HIS A 102 10.39 -5.13 -8.18
CA HIS A 102 11.15 -4.05 -8.80
C HIS A 102 12.53 -3.90 -8.17
N TRP A 103 13.56 -3.91 -9.01
CA TRP A 103 14.96 -3.89 -8.57
C TRP A 103 15.44 -2.53 -8.08
N ARG A 104 14.85 -1.40 -8.53
CA ARG A 104 15.32 -0.06 -8.11
C ARG A 104 14.80 0.28 -6.71
N GLY A 105 15.70 0.45 -5.74
CA GLY A 105 15.36 0.78 -4.34
C GLY A 105 14.72 2.16 -4.15
N GLY A 106 15.12 3.13 -4.98
CA GLY A 106 14.65 4.52 -4.90
C GLY A 106 13.40 4.83 -5.74
N LYS A 107 12.84 3.87 -6.46
CA LYS A 107 11.65 4.06 -7.31
C LYS A 107 10.56 3.06 -6.98
N ILE A 108 9.32 3.46 -7.24
CA ILE A 108 8.15 2.59 -7.15
C ILE A 108 7.70 2.25 -8.58
N LYS A 109 7.57 0.94 -8.89
CA LYS A 109 6.94 0.49 -10.14
C LYS A 109 5.42 0.58 -10.00
N TYR A 110 4.79 1.23 -10.98
CA TYR A 110 3.35 1.31 -11.15
C TYR A 110 2.90 0.37 -12.26
N ASN A 111 1.58 0.24 -12.45
CA ASN A 111 0.97 -0.52 -13.54
C ASN A 111 1.20 0.18 -14.90
N TRP A 112 2.42 0.12 -15.41
CA TRP A 112 2.77 0.70 -16.71
C TRP A 112 2.75 -0.38 -17.77
N GLY A 113 2.08 -0.13 -18.90
CA GLY A 113 2.02 -1.05 -20.04
C GLY A 113 0.67 -1.75 -20.18
N VAL A 114 -0.16 -1.70 -19.14
CA VAL A 114 -1.42 -2.45 -19.04
C VAL A 114 -2.64 -1.75 -19.64
N GLY A 115 -2.45 -0.63 -20.35
CA GLY A 115 -3.55 0.14 -20.95
C GLY A 115 -4.36 0.97 -19.95
N GLU A 116 -5.65 1.15 -20.24
CA GLU A 116 -6.57 1.92 -19.39
C GLU A 116 -6.82 1.20 -18.06
N LEU A 117 -6.92 1.96 -16.97
CA LEU A 117 -7.11 1.44 -15.63
C LEU A 117 -8.50 1.78 -15.09
N LYS A 118 -9.20 0.78 -14.58
CA LYS A 118 -10.42 0.97 -13.79
C LYS A 118 -10.07 1.21 -12.33
N LYS A 119 -10.52 2.35 -11.80
CA LYS A 119 -10.60 2.55 -10.35
C LYS A 119 -11.77 1.77 -9.76
N MET A 120 -11.48 0.96 -8.75
CA MET A 120 -12.48 0.24 -7.96
C MET A 120 -12.29 0.51 -6.47
N THR A 121 -13.40 0.52 -5.74
CA THR A 121 -13.41 0.62 -4.28
C THR A 121 -13.20 -0.76 -3.67
N ILE A 122 -12.33 -0.85 -2.67
CA ILE A 122 -12.09 -2.06 -1.90
C ILE A 122 -12.49 -1.84 -0.44
N HIS A 123 -13.10 -2.86 0.16
CA HIS A 123 -13.55 -2.82 1.55
C HIS A 123 -12.74 -3.82 2.37
N VAL A 124 -11.80 -3.31 3.16
CA VAL A 124 -10.90 -4.13 3.97
C VAL A 124 -10.62 -3.46 5.31
N ASN A 125 -10.27 -4.26 6.31
CA ASN A 125 -9.76 -3.71 7.57
C ASN A 125 -8.36 -3.10 7.37
N SER A 126 -7.98 -2.21 8.30
CA SER A 126 -6.70 -1.51 8.26
C SER A 126 -5.49 -2.44 8.25
N GLY A 127 -5.60 -3.62 8.87
CA GLY A 127 -4.50 -4.59 8.98
C GLY A 127 -4.14 -5.22 7.64
N VAL A 128 -5.16 -5.72 6.92
CA VAL A 128 -5.01 -6.27 5.56
C VAL A 128 -4.44 -5.21 4.61
N TRP A 129 -4.92 -3.97 4.73
CA TRP A 129 -4.41 -2.85 3.93
C TRP A 129 -2.96 -2.49 4.25
N THR A 130 -2.59 -2.51 5.53
CA THR A 130 -1.22 -2.25 6.00
C THR A 130 -0.26 -3.33 5.54
N VAL A 131 -0.65 -4.61 5.59
CA VAL A 131 0.16 -5.73 5.07
C VAL A 131 0.39 -5.58 3.57
N LEU A 132 -0.64 -5.28 2.78
CA LEU A 132 -0.47 -4.98 1.34
C LEU A 132 0.53 -3.85 1.13
N GLY A 133 0.43 -2.78 1.93
CA GLY A 133 1.32 -1.63 1.86
C GLY A 133 2.78 -1.98 2.18
N ALA A 134 3.02 -2.72 3.26
CA ALA A 134 4.35 -3.14 3.67
C ALA A 134 5.02 -4.04 2.62
N LEU A 135 4.29 -5.04 2.11
CA LEU A 135 4.77 -5.92 1.04
C LEU A 135 5.06 -5.12 -0.25
N ALA A 136 4.12 -4.27 -0.69
CA ALA A 136 4.31 -3.47 -1.90
C ALA A 136 5.55 -2.56 -1.77
N ALA A 137 5.70 -1.90 -0.62
CA ALA A 137 6.86 -1.07 -0.33
C ALA A 137 8.17 -1.87 -0.36
N ALA A 138 8.21 -3.06 0.26
CA ALA A 138 9.38 -3.93 0.23
C ALA A 138 9.78 -4.34 -1.20
N HIS A 139 8.80 -4.73 -2.02
CA HIS A 139 9.06 -5.12 -3.42
C HIS A 139 9.30 -3.93 -4.36
N GLY A 140 9.22 -2.68 -3.87
CA GLY A 140 9.44 -1.48 -4.68
C GLY A 140 8.32 -1.22 -5.70
N VAL A 141 7.09 -1.62 -5.38
CA VAL A 141 5.93 -1.51 -6.26
C VAL A 141 4.78 -0.79 -5.58
N SER A 142 3.82 -0.30 -6.35
CA SER A 142 2.60 0.29 -5.80
C SER A 142 1.66 -0.79 -5.24
N ARG A 143 0.75 -0.40 -4.33
CA ARG A 143 -0.32 -1.29 -3.83
C ARG A 143 -1.18 -1.88 -4.97
N CYS A 144 -1.47 -1.07 -6.00
CA CYS A 144 -2.21 -1.51 -7.19
C CYS A 144 -1.44 -2.55 -7.99
N TYR A 145 -0.12 -2.38 -8.12
CA TYR A 145 0.74 -3.35 -8.81
C TYR A 145 0.78 -4.68 -8.08
N LEU A 146 1.03 -4.65 -6.77
CA LEU A 146 1.04 -5.89 -5.99
C LEU A 146 -0.33 -6.58 -6.04
N PHE A 147 -1.43 -5.82 -5.94
CA PHE A 147 -2.76 -6.41 -6.07
C PHE A 147 -3.00 -7.08 -7.43
N ASN A 148 -2.64 -6.44 -8.54
CA ASN A 148 -2.78 -7.05 -9.87
C ASN A 148 -1.86 -8.27 -10.06
N TYR A 149 -0.66 -8.24 -9.47
CA TYR A 149 0.20 -9.41 -9.44
C TYR A 149 -0.44 -10.59 -8.71
N LEU A 150 -1.08 -10.34 -7.56
CA LEU A 150 -1.82 -11.37 -6.83
C LEU A 150 -3.02 -11.92 -7.61
N LEU A 151 -3.72 -11.08 -8.38
CA LEU A 151 -4.79 -11.54 -9.28
C LEU A 151 -4.23 -12.43 -10.38
N TRP A 152 -3.11 -12.05 -10.98
CA TRP A 152 -2.45 -12.85 -12.01
C TRP A 152 -2.00 -14.23 -11.49
N LEU A 153 -1.45 -14.31 -10.27
CA LEU A 153 -1.12 -15.60 -9.65
C LEU A 153 -2.35 -16.50 -9.47
N GLU A 154 -3.49 -15.90 -9.13
CA GLU A 154 -4.76 -16.62 -8.98
C GLU A 154 -5.28 -17.12 -10.34
N GLU A 155 -5.19 -16.32 -11.40
CA GLU A 155 -5.58 -16.71 -12.75
C GLU A 155 -4.72 -17.84 -13.32
N MET A 156 -3.42 -17.86 -12.98
CA MET A 156 -2.50 -18.92 -13.39
C MET A 156 -2.79 -20.27 -12.70
N GLY A 157 -3.71 -20.33 -11.74
CA GLY A 157 -4.13 -21.57 -11.09
C GLY A 157 -3.07 -22.21 -10.18
N ILE A 158 -1.98 -21.50 -9.87
CA ILE A 158 -0.88 -22.02 -9.03
C ILE A 158 -1.14 -21.86 -7.53
N GLY A 159 -2.29 -21.29 -7.15
CA GLY A 159 -2.67 -21.02 -5.77
C GLY A 159 -2.69 -22.26 -4.87
N ASP A 160 -3.20 -23.39 -5.38
CA ASP A 160 -3.28 -24.64 -4.60
C ASP A 160 -1.88 -25.19 -4.32
N SER A 161 -0.97 -25.11 -5.29
CA SER A 161 0.43 -25.54 -5.13
C SER A 161 1.16 -24.69 -4.08
N ILE A 162 1.00 -23.37 -4.16
CA ILE A 162 1.58 -22.43 -3.19
C ILE A 162 1.04 -22.69 -1.78
N GLU A 163 -0.27 -22.84 -1.64
CA GLU A 163 -0.89 -23.05 -0.33
C GLU A 163 -0.48 -24.39 0.29
N ASN A 164 -0.46 -25.46 -0.49
CA ASN A 164 -0.01 -26.77 -0.04
C ASN A 164 1.46 -26.79 0.38
N THR A 165 2.31 -25.99 -0.27
CA THR A 165 3.75 -25.93 0.02
C THR A 165 4.07 -24.99 1.18
N MET A 166 3.43 -23.82 1.23
CA MET A 166 3.83 -22.71 2.12
C MET A 166 2.93 -22.54 3.34
N ASN A 167 1.65 -22.94 3.25
CA ASN A 167 0.64 -22.67 4.28
C ASN A 167 0.16 -23.92 5.02
N ARG A 168 0.43 -25.12 4.51
CA ARG A 168 -0.02 -26.37 5.14
C ARG A 168 0.61 -26.56 6.52
N GLY A 169 -0.23 -26.67 7.55
CA GLY A 169 0.18 -26.94 8.93
C GLY A 169 0.83 -25.76 9.67
N VAL A 170 0.74 -24.54 9.12
CA VAL A 170 1.37 -23.32 9.68
C VAL A 170 0.44 -22.10 9.53
N PRO A 171 0.58 -21.05 10.34
CA PRO A 171 -0.20 -19.82 10.19
C PRO A 171 -0.05 -19.21 8.77
N GLN A 172 -1.12 -18.61 8.23
CA GLN A 172 -1.12 -18.04 6.87
C GLN A 172 -0.29 -16.75 6.76
N PHE A 173 -0.15 -16.03 7.87
CA PHE A 173 0.67 -14.83 7.98
C PHE A 173 1.81 -15.04 8.97
N TYR A 174 2.89 -14.29 8.77
CA TYR A 174 3.87 -14.03 9.81
C TYR A 174 3.28 -13.12 10.90
N ASP A 175 3.83 -13.21 12.10
CA ASP A 175 3.36 -12.48 13.28
C ASP A 175 3.81 -11.00 13.21
N ILE A 176 5.03 -10.78 12.74
CA ILE A 176 5.63 -9.45 12.66
C ILE A 176 6.13 -9.22 11.24
N TYR A 177 5.89 -8.02 10.72
CA TYR A 177 6.51 -7.51 9.50
C TYR A 177 7.21 -6.19 9.83
N LYS A 178 8.46 -6.04 9.38
CA LYS A 178 9.20 -4.78 9.46
C LYS A 178 9.71 -4.46 8.06
N MET A 179 9.29 -3.33 7.52
CA MET A 179 9.84 -2.78 6.29
C MET A 179 10.76 -1.61 6.66
N ILE A 180 12.03 -1.72 6.29
CA ILE A 180 13.04 -0.69 6.54
C ILE A 180 13.42 -0.08 5.20
N TRP A 181 13.32 1.25 5.11
CA TRP A 181 13.82 2.01 3.97
C TRP A 181 14.98 2.88 4.43
N THR A 182 16.18 2.52 4.00
CA THR A 182 17.42 3.23 4.38
C THR A 182 17.85 4.14 3.23
N LEU A 183 18.06 5.42 3.54
CA LEU A 183 18.62 6.40 2.61
C LEU A 183 19.95 6.89 3.20
N ASP A 184 21.07 6.36 2.70
CA ASP A 184 22.40 6.83 3.06
C ASP A 184 22.86 7.87 2.04
N LEU A 185 22.63 9.15 2.35
CA LEU A 185 22.96 10.26 1.47
C LEU A 185 24.48 10.44 1.29
N ARG A 186 25.28 10.04 2.28
CA ARG A 186 26.75 10.16 2.20
C ARG A 186 27.31 9.15 1.20
N LYS A 187 26.77 7.93 1.20
CA LYS A 187 27.16 6.88 0.26
C LYS A 187 26.34 6.89 -1.03
N ASN A 188 25.37 7.80 -1.16
CA ASN A 188 24.40 7.83 -2.26
C ASN A 188 23.71 6.46 -2.46
N LEU A 189 23.34 5.80 -1.36
CA LEU A 189 22.76 4.46 -1.35
C LEU A 189 21.31 4.51 -0.86
N VAL A 190 20.45 3.73 -1.51
CA VAL A 190 19.08 3.48 -1.05
C VAL A 190 18.83 1.98 -0.95
N SER A 191 18.43 1.49 0.22
CA SER A 191 18.06 0.07 0.44
C SER A 191 16.63 -0.06 0.94
N ARG A 192 15.99 -1.19 0.61
CA ARG A 192 14.70 -1.59 1.16
C ARG A 192 14.81 -3.02 1.64
N GLU A 193 14.44 -3.25 2.88
CA GLU A 193 14.57 -4.53 3.54
C GLU A 193 13.22 -4.92 4.14
N LEU A 194 12.88 -6.20 4.03
CA LEU A 194 11.69 -6.77 4.63
C LEU A 194 12.13 -7.86 5.61
N TYR A 195 11.84 -7.62 6.88
CA TYR A 195 11.98 -8.60 7.94
C TYR A 195 10.60 -9.11 8.33
N PHE A 196 10.54 -10.38 8.70
CA PHE A 196 9.32 -11.00 9.18
C PHE A 196 9.65 -12.10 10.18
N GLU A 197 8.77 -12.29 11.15
CA GLU A 197 8.96 -13.26 12.23
C GLU A 197 7.69 -14.11 12.40
N PRO A 198 7.80 -15.44 12.61
CA PRO A 198 9.05 -16.22 12.52
C PRO A 198 9.57 -16.24 11.08
N ASN A 199 10.89 -16.31 10.89
CA ASN A 199 11.49 -16.47 9.56
C ASN A 199 11.81 -17.95 9.29
N PRO A 200 10.92 -18.71 8.62
CA PRO A 200 11.20 -20.10 8.27
C PRO A 200 12.13 -20.23 7.07
N LEU A 201 12.41 -19.14 6.34
CA LEU A 201 13.26 -19.18 5.15
C LEU A 201 14.71 -19.33 5.60
N LYS A 202 15.23 -20.54 5.48
CA LYS A 202 16.67 -20.79 5.58
C LYS A 202 17.34 -20.38 4.27
N ASN A 203 18.52 -19.78 4.38
CA ASN A 203 19.21 -19.18 3.24
C ASN A 203 19.49 -20.21 2.12
N LYS A 204 19.14 -19.82 0.89
CA LYS A 204 19.29 -20.50 -0.43
C LYS A 204 18.32 -21.66 -0.76
N HIS A 205 17.37 -21.36 -1.65
CA HIS A 205 17.34 -21.91 -3.02
C HIS A 205 16.62 -20.89 -3.94
N THR A 206 17.28 -20.51 -5.04
CA THR A 206 16.78 -19.58 -6.06
C THR A 206 15.69 -20.24 -6.90
N ASN A 207 14.47 -20.33 -6.38
CA ASN A 207 13.31 -20.66 -7.20
C ASN A 207 12.82 -19.38 -7.87
N THR A 208 13.39 -19.08 -9.03
CA THR A 208 12.91 -17.98 -9.87
C THR A 208 11.64 -18.44 -10.57
N PHE A 209 10.50 -17.92 -10.12
CA PHE A 209 9.23 -18.07 -10.81
C PHE A 209 9.10 -17.02 -11.93
N PRO A 210 8.27 -17.27 -12.96
CA PRO A 210 8.13 -16.36 -14.09
C PRO A 210 7.70 -14.97 -13.65
N LYS A 211 8.39 -13.94 -14.17
CA LYS A 211 7.96 -12.56 -14.03
C LYS A 211 6.78 -12.34 -14.97
N PRO A 212 5.72 -11.67 -14.53
CA PRO A 212 4.60 -11.39 -15.40
C PRO A 212 4.99 -10.30 -16.41
N ASP A 213 4.54 -10.45 -17.65
CA ASP A 213 4.57 -9.39 -18.66
C ASP A 213 3.46 -8.37 -18.33
N LEU A 214 3.69 -7.54 -17.31
CA LEU A 214 2.86 -6.40 -16.89
C LEU A 214 3.45 -5.07 -17.36
#